data_AF-A0A5S6QBI4-F1
#
_entry.id   AF-A0A5S6QBI4-F1
#
_cell.length_a   1.000
_cell.length_b   1.000
_cell.length_c   1.000
_cell.angle_alpha   90.00
_cell.angle_beta   90.00
_cell.angle_gamma   90.00
#
_symmetry.space_group_name_H-M   'P 1'
#
loop_
_entity.id
_entity.type
_entity.pdbx_description
1 polymer ?
#
loop_
_entity_poly.entity_id
_entity_poly.type
_entity_poly.pdbx_seq_one_letter_code
_entity_poly.pdbx_strand_id
1 'polypeptide(L)'
;MRVESYWTGKALELDDQDRHLIGESWRKIGDHALWAQRLFAKLFICCPSLSKAMSLSQLCGKDLLNDVRFRDFCHRFAEFWHRLIALLCDSDREEDWLKGVESIRLLGQRHSQNPRVTFEAPVWLRMKNEIVLSITGFSDIRRDRVCLSWNRLLMFTIAEMKHAFNEGVRRRSSPFLRSNTYHFEETIHGHSFICPSASPTPQMDNVERNDQ
;
A
#
# COMPACT_ATOMS: atom_id res chain seq x y z
N MET A 1 12.93 -10.00 -19.02
CA MET A 1 11.48 -9.96 -18.72
C MET A 1 10.87 -8.66 -19.22
N ARG A 2 9.71 -8.72 -19.88
CA ARG A 2 8.88 -7.55 -20.20
C ARG A 2 7.44 -7.82 -19.72
N VAL A 3 6.93 -6.96 -18.84
CA VAL A 3 5.55 -7.05 -18.34
C VAL A 3 4.80 -5.84 -18.86
N GLU A 4 3.85 -6.07 -19.77
CA GLU A 4 3.02 -5.01 -20.33
C GLU A 4 1.79 -4.76 -19.46
N SER A 5 1.52 -3.50 -19.17
CA SER A 5 0.26 -3.10 -18.55
C SER A 5 -0.74 -2.68 -19.61
N TYR A 6 -1.79 -3.47 -19.76
CA TYR A 6 -2.98 -3.12 -20.54
C TYR A 6 -3.70 -1.87 -20.01
N TRP A 7 -3.44 -1.46 -18.77
CA TRP A 7 -4.14 -0.36 -18.12
C TRP A 7 -3.47 0.99 -18.32
N THR A 8 -2.14 1.02 -18.21
CA THR A 8 -1.38 2.27 -18.31
C THR A 8 -0.68 2.45 -19.65
N GLY A 9 -0.63 1.41 -20.48
CA GLY A 9 0.18 1.37 -21.71
C GLY A 9 1.68 1.38 -21.42
N LYS A 10 2.09 1.18 -20.16
CA LYS A 10 3.51 1.11 -19.76
C LYS A 10 3.97 -0.34 -19.72
N ALA A 11 5.26 -0.53 -19.92
CA ALA A 11 5.91 -1.82 -19.72
C ALA A 11 6.96 -1.72 -18.61
N LEU A 12 7.06 -2.77 -17.80
CA LEU A 12 8.23 -3.02 -16.97
C LEU A 12 9.21 -3.86 -17.78
N GLU A 13 10.35 -3.28 -18.11
CA GLU A 13 11.46 -3.97 -18.77
C GLU A 13 12.61 -4.13 -17.78
N LEU A 14 12.85 -5.38 -17.38
CA LEU A 14 13.99 -5.76 -16.55
C LEU A 14 14.70 -6.93 -17.23
N ASP A 15 15.98 -6.78 -17.50
CA ASP A 15 16.82 -7.92 -17.91
C ASP A 15 17.12 -8.83 -16.69
N ASP A 16 17.75 -9.98 -16.92
CA ASP A 16 18.03 -10.94 -15.85
C ASP A 16 18.99 -10.36 -14.80
N GLN A 17 19.88 -9.47 -15.21
CA GLN A 17 20.79 -8.78 -14.31
C GLN A 17 20.03 -7.78 -13.43
N ASP A 18 19.09 -7.02 -13.99
CA ASP A 18 18.25 -6.08 -13.23
C ASP A 18 17.46 -6.83 -12.15
N ARG A 19 16.84 -7.96 -12.52
CA ARG A 19 16.12 -8.84 -11.59
C ARG A 19 17.02 -9.37 -10.49
N HIS A 20 18.22 -9.83 -10.86
CA HIS A 20 19.22 -10.32 -9.91
C HIS A 20 19.65 -9.23 -8.93
N LEU A 21 19.96 -8.02 -9.40
CA LEU A 21 20.39 -6.90 -8.56
C LEU A 21 19.29 -6.46 -7.59
N ILE A 22 18.03 -6.43 -8.04
CA ILE A 22 16.87 -6.14 -7.16
C ILE A 22 16.76 -7.22 -6.07
N GLY A 23 16.76 -8.50 -6.46
CA GLY A 23 16.65 -9.60 -5.50
C GLY A 23 17.80 -9.64 -4.50
N GLU A 24 19.04 -9.46 -4.97
CA GLU A 24 20.23 -9.45 -4.12
C GLU A 24 20.23 -8.28 -3.13
N SER A 25 19.97 -7.05 -3.61
CA SER A 25 19.92 -5.88 -2.74
C SER A 25 18.75 -5.91 -1.75
N TRP A 26 17.61 -6.49 -2.13
CA TRP A 26 16.50 -6.73 -1.21
C TRP A 26 16.86 -7.73 -0.11
N ARG A 27 17.54 -8.84 -0.45
CA ARG A 27 17.99 -9.87 0.51
C ARG A 27 19.06 -9.37 1.49
N LYS A 28 19.86 -8.37 1.10
CA LYS A 28 20.86 -7.74 1.99
C LYS A 28 20.22 -6.98 3.16
N ILE A 29 18.95 -6.62 3.06
CA ILE A 29 18.20 -6.02 4.16
C ILE A 29 17.84 -7.13 5.16
N GLY A 30 18.41 -7.08 6.36
CA GLY A 30 18.17 -8.12 7.37
C GLY A 30 16.73 -8.14 7.88
N ASP A 31 16.28 -7.04 8.50
CA ASP A 31 14.90 -6.91 8.98
C ASP A 31 14.14 -5.89 8.13
N HIS A 32 13.31 -6.38 7.21
CA HIS A 32 12.50 -5.54 6.31
C HIS A 32 11.44 -4.73 7.04
N ALA A 33 10.89 -5.22 8.16
CA ALA A 33 9.90 -4.48 8.92
C ALA A 33 10.56 -3.29 9.65
N LEU A 34 11.75 -3.50 10.22
CA LEU A 34 12.54 -2.43 10.82
C LEU A 34 13.06 -1.43 9.76
N TRP A 35 13.45 -1.92 8.58
CA TRP A 35 13.78 -1.07 7.43
C TRP A 35 12.61 -0.14 7.07
N ALA A 36 11.40 -0.70 6.94
CA ALA A 36 10.21 0.08 6.66
C ALA A 36 9.90 1.10 7.77
N GLN A 37 10.05 0.72 9.05
CA GLN A 37 9.90 1.68 10.16
C GLN A 37 10.87 2.86 10.06
N ARG A 38 12.15 2.60 9.78
CA ARG A 38 13.16 3.65 9.60
C ARG A 38 12.85 4.55 8.39
N LEU A 39 12.45 3.94 7.28
CA LEU A 39 12.03 4.65 6.07
C LEU A 39 10.86 5.59 6.35
N PHE A 40 9.79 5.09 6.97
CA PHE A 40 8.59 5.89 7.21
C PHE A 40 8.77 6.92 8.33
N ALA A 41 9.55 6.62 9.36
CA ALA A 41 9.93 7.62 10.37
C ALA A 41 10.63 8.82 9.72
N LYS A 42 11.55 8.57 8.77
CA LYS A 42 12.20 9.63 7.98
C LYS A 42 11.20 10.35 7.07
N LEU A 43 10.35 9.61 6.35
CA LEU A 43 9.35 10.21 5.45
C LEU A 43 8.33 11.07 6.19
N PHE A 44 7.94 10.74 7.42
CA PHE A 44 7.00 11.56 8.19
C PHE A 44 7.59 12.90 8.61
N ILE A 45 8.91 12.97 8.83
CA ILE A 45 9.62 14.22 9.08
C ILE A 45 9.66 15.07 7.79
N CYS A 46 10.00 14.45 6.65
CA CYS A 46 10.14 15.16 5.38
C CYS A 46 8.81 15.47 4.68
N CYS A 47 7.74 14.74 4.99
CA CYS A 47 6.42 14.83 4.38
C CYS A 47 5.32 14.72 5.46
N PRO A 48 5.06 15.79 6.24
CA PRO A 48 4.04 15.76 7.30
C PRO A 48 2.61 15.49 6.80
N SER A 49 2.31 15.75 5.52
CA SER A 49 1.03 15.38 4.92
C SER A 49 0.80 13.86 4.93
N LEU A 50 1.86 13.07 4.78
CA LEU A 50 1.80 11.60 4.80
C LEU A 50 1.47 11.09 6.21
N SER A 51 2.11 11.63 7.25
CA SER A 51 1.81 11.25 8.64
C SER A 51 0.39 11.63 9.05
N LYS A 52 -0.11 12.78 8.57
CA LYS A 52 -1.51 13.20 8.75
C LYS A 52 -2.49 12.25 8.05
N ALA A 53 -2.22 11.86 6.80
CA ALA A 53 -3.05 10.92 6.06
C ALA A 53 -3.17 9.56 6.77
N MET A 54 -2.10 9.15 7.45
CA MET A 54 -2.04 7.91 8.22
C MET A 54 -2.54 8.05 9.67
N SER A 55 -2.95 9.24 10.10
CA SER A 55 -3.37 9.54 11.48
C SER A 55 -2.29 9.25 12.53
N LEU A 56 -1.02 9.48 12.17
CA LEU A 56 0.16 9.27 13.03
C LEU A 56 0.93 10.58 13.30
N SER A 57 0.40 11.73 12.89
CA SER A 57 1.09 13.03 12.99
C SER A 57 1.36 13.52 14.42
N GLN A 58 0.72 12.91 15.43
CA GLN A 58 0.93 13.22 16.84
C GLN A 58 2.04 12.39 17.48
N LEU A 59 2.57 11.39 16.77
CA LEU A 59 3.61 10.49 17.28
C LEU A 59 4.97 10.88 16.70
N CYS A 60 6.01 10.76 17.51
CA CYS A 60 7.39 10.98 17.09
C CYS A 60 8.37 10.11 17.88
N GLY A 61 9.61 10.03 17.40
CA GLY A 61 10.69 9.34 18.11
C GLY A 61 10.31 7.92 18.53
N LYS A 62 10.51 7.61 19.82
CA LYS A 62 10.24 6.27 20.38
C LYS A 62 8.75 5.93 20.39
N ASP A 63 7.86 6.89 20.59
CA ASP A 63 6.42 6.65 20.65
C ASP A 63 5.88 6.18 19.30
N LEU A 64 6.40 6.75 18.20
CA LEU A 64 6.08 6.28 16.86
C LEU A 64 6.56 4.84 16.63
N LEU A 65 7.80 4.54 17.01
CA LEU A 65 8.41 3.21 16.80
C LEU A 65 7.71 2.11 17.64
N ASN A 66 7.11 2.48 18.78
CA ASN A 66 6.38 1.56 19.65
C ASN A 66 4.88 1.47 19.32
N ASP A 67 4.32 2.35 18.49
CA ASP A 67 2.91 2.30 18.10
C ASP A 67 2.62 1.06 17.25
N VAL A 68 1.66 0.25 17.70
CA VAL A 68 1.29 -1.03 17.07
C VAL A 68 0.79 -0.81 15.65
N ARG A 69 0.01 0.23 15.39
CA ARG A 69 -0.56 0.51 14.05
C ARG A 69 0.54 0.88 13.06
N PHE A 70 1.53 1.64 13.52
CA PHE A 70 2.70 1.99 12.72
C PHE A 70 3.55 0.75 12.38
N ARG A 71 3.82 -0.10 13.39
CA ARG A 71 4.56 -1.35 13.19
C ARG A 71 3.86 -2.30 12.23
N ASP A 72 2.55 -2.50 12.41
CA ASP A 72 1.73 -3.34 11.54
C ASP A 72 1.70 -2.81 10.10
N PHE A 73 1.61 -1.49 9.94
CA PHE A 73 1.72 -0.85 8.63
C PHE A 73 3.08 -1.14 7.97
N CYS A 74 4.18 -0.97 8.70
CA CYS A 74 5.52 -1.22 8.20
C CYS A 74 5.73 -2.70 7.83
N HIS A 75 5.17 -3.62 8.62
CA HIS A 75 5.18 -5.04 8.31
C HIS A 75 4.43 -5.35 7.01
N ARG A 76 3.18 -4.88 6.87
CA ARG A 76 2.40 -5.05 5.63
C ARG A 76 3.08 -4.43 4.41
N PHE A 77 3.74 -3.29 4.59
CA PHE A 77 4.52 -2.65 3.52
C PHE A 77 5.71 -3.51 3.10
N ALA A 78 6.47 -4.06 4.06
CA ALA A 78 7.58 -4.96 3.79
C ALA A 78 7.10 -6.26 3.12
N GLU A 79 6.02 -6.87 3.60
CA GLU A 79 5.41 -8.06 3.00
C GLU A 79 4.95 -7.82 1.56
N PHE A 80 4.36 -6.66 1.29
CA PHE A 80 3.96 -6.29 -0.08
C PHE A 80 5.16 -6.31 -1.03
N TRP A 81 6.28 -5.68 -0.64
CA TRP A 81 7.49 -5.67 -1.45
C TRP A 81 8.12 -7.05 -1.58
N HIS A 82 8.15 -7.84 -0.51
CA HIS A 82 8.65 -9.21 -0.55
C HIS A 82 7.88 -10.06 -1.57
N ARG A 83 6.54 -10.02 -1.53
CA ARG A 83 5.69 -10.74 -2.49
C ARG A 83 5.87 -10.20 -3.91
N LEU A 84 5.94 -8.88 -4.07
CA LEU A 84 6.07 -8.25 -5.38
C LEU A 84 7.41 -8.63 -6.05
N ILE A 85 8.50 -8.66 -5.29
CA ILE A 85 9.82 -9.07 -5.78
C ILE A 85 9.82 -10.56 -6.13
N ALA A 86 9.22 -11.41 -5.30
CA ALA A 86 9.09 -12.83 -5.61
C ALA A 86 8.35 -13.05 -6.95
N LEU A 87 7.25 -12.31 -7.16
CA LEU A 87 6.45 -12.40 -8.38
C LEU A 87 7.14 -11.81 -9.62
N LEU A 88 7.75 -10.63 -9.52
CA LEU A 88 8.27 -9.88 -10.67
C LEU A 88 9.77 -10.06 -10.92
N CYS A 89 10.55 -10.51 -9.94
CA CYS A 89 12.00 -10.60 -10.04
C CYS A 89 12.49 -12.04 -9.88
N ASP A 90 11.88 -12.86 -9.04
CA ASP A 90 12.34 -14.23 -8.81
C ASP A 90 11.59 -15.29 -9.63
N SER A 91 10.41 -14.98 -10.19
CA SER A 91 9.63 -15.89 -11.04
C SER A 91 9.86 -15.64 -12.53
N ASP A 92 9.95 -16.74 -13.31
CA ASP A 92 10.01 -16.73 -14.78
C ASP A 92 8.64 -17.00 -15.43
N ARG A 93 7.57 -17.17 -14.63
CA ARG A 93 6.23 -17.50 -15.11
C ARG A 93 5.43 -16.23 -15.37
N GLU A 94 4.88 -16.10 -16.58
CA GLU A 94 4.05 -14.96 -16.98
C GLU A 94 2.84 -14.75 -16.05
N GLU A 95 2.21 -15.82 -15.59
CA GLU A 95 1.07 -15.75 -14.66
C GLU A 95 1.43 -15.08 -13.32
N ASP A 96 2.67 -15.24 -12.85
CA ASP A 96 3.14 -14.62 -11.61
C ASP A 96 3.41 -13.14 -11.84
N TRP A 97 3.86 -12.76 -13.05
CA TRP A 97 3.99 -11.37 -13.43
C TRP A 97 2.64 -10.66 -13.45
N LEU A 98 1.62 -11.30 -14.02
CA LEU A 98 0.24 -10.79 -14.01
C LEU A 98 -0.30 -10.64 -12.59
N LYS A 99 -0.08 -11.62 -11.70
CA LYS A 99 -0.43 -11.51 -10.27
C LYS A 99 0.30 -10.36 -9.58
N GLY A 100 1.55 -10.09 -9.96
CA GLY A 100 2.32 -8.96 -9.47
C GLY A 100 1.66 -7.62 -9.84
N VAL A 101 1.27 -7.46 -11.11
CA VAL A 101 0.53 -6.28 -11.59
C VAL A 101 -0.81 -6.15 -10.86
N GLU A 102 -1.58 -7.22 -10.74
CA GLU A 102 -2.86 -7.24 -10.03
C GLU A 102 -2.70 -6.82 -8.56
N SER A 103 -1.67 -7.32 -7.87
CA SER A 103 -1.35 -6.95 -6.49
C SER A 103 -1.09 -5.44 -6.33
N ILE A 104 -0.36 -4.83 -7.28
CA ILE A 104 -0.12 -3.38 -7.29
C ILE A 104 -1.43 -2.61 -7.49
N ARG A 105 -2.26 -3.05 -8.44
CA ARG A 105 -3.53 -2.39 -8.76
C ARG A 105 -4.51 -2.47 -7.60
N LEU A 106 -4.61 -3.63 -6.96
CA LEU A 106 -5.45 -3.84 -5.77
C LEU A 106 -5.03 -2.91 -4.63
N LEU A 107 -3.73 -2.69 -4.42
CA LEU A 107 -3.24 -1.72 -3.45
C LEU A 107 -3.69 -0.29 -3.80
N GLY A 108 -3.60 0.10 -5.06
CA GLY A 108 -4.09 1.40 -5.54
C GLY A 108 -5.60 1.59 -5.31
N GLN A 109 -6.39 0.57 -5.60
CA GLN A 109 -7.84 0.58 -5.35
C GLN A 109 -8.17 0.72 -3.86
N ARG A 110 -7.52 -0.06 -2.99
CA ARG A 110 -7.69 0.06 -1.52
C ARG A 110 -7.33 1.45 -1.03
N HIS A 111 -6.20 2.01 -1.48
CA HIS A 111 -5.82 3.37 -1.12
C HIS A 111 -6.80 4.41 -1.63
N SER A 112 -7.44 4.17 -2.78
CA SER A 112 -8.49 5.06 -3.27
C SER A 112 -9.60 5.21 -2.23
N GLN A 113 -10.01 4.14 -1.54
CA GLN A 113 -11.12 4.17 -0.57
C GLN A 113 -10.89 5.12 0.61
N ASN A 114 -9.64 5.45 0.94
CA ASN A 114 -9.33 6.41 2.00
C ASN A 114 -9.26 7.85 1.45
N PRO A 115 -10.20 8.75 1.81
CA PRO A 115 -10.22 10.13 1.31
C PRO A 115 -9.04 10.99 1.79
N ARG A 116 -8.31 10.55 2.83
CA ARG A 116 -7.12 11.26 3.33
C ARG A 116 -5.86 10.95 2.52
N VAL A 117 -5.87 9.89 1.72
CA VAL A 117 -4.73 9.51 0.87
C VAL A 117 -4.85 10.25 -0.45
N THR A 118 -3.79 10.96 -0.84
CA THR A 118 -3.70 11.63 -2.14
C THR A 118 -2.54 11.06 -2.96
N PHE A 119 -2.67 11.12 -4.29
CA PHE A 119 -1.61 10.70 -5.22
C PHE A 119 -0.76 11.89 -5.69
N GLU A 120 -0.32 12.70 -4.72
CA GLU A 120 0.46 13.92 -4.97
C GLU A 120 1.89 13.60 -5.44
N ALA A 121 2.26 14.14 -6.60
CA ALA A 121 3.55 13.87 -7.23
C ALA A 121 4.76 14.14 -6.30
N PRO A 122 4.81 15.23 -5.51
CA PRO A 122 5.93 15.47 -4.60
C PRO A 122 6.12 14.38 -3.53
N VAL A 123 5.03 13.87 -2.96
CA VAL A 123 5.07 12.83 -1.91
C VAL A 123 5.59 11.52 -2.49
N TRP A 124 5.05 11.10 -3.63
CA TRP A 124 5.46 9.84 -4.28
C TRP A 124 6.89 9.90 -4.83
N LEU A 125 7.31 11.06 -5.37
CA LEU A 125 8.69 11.26 -5.81
C LEU A 125 9.66 11.17 -4.63
N ARG A 126 9.32 11.78 -3.48
CA ARG A 126 10.13 11.67 -2.27
C ARG A 126 10.18 10.23 -1.79
N MET A 127 9.03 9.55 -1.66
CA MET A 127 8.97 8.15 -1.23
C MET A 127 9.83 7.25 -2.13
N LYS A 128 9.72 7.39 -3.46
CA LYS A 128 10.55 6.65 -4.42
C LYS A 128 12.04 6.87 -4.17
N ASN A 129 12.48 8.11 -4.03
CA ASN A 129 13.89 8.43 -3.85
C ASN A 129 14.42 7.91 -2.50
N GLU A 130 13.63 7.99 -1.44
CA GLU A 130 14.01 7.46 -0.13
C GLU A 130 14.05 5.93 -0.11
N ILE A 131 13.15 5.24 -0.83
CA ILE A 131 13.22 3.78 -0.99
C ILE A 131 14.55 3.40 -1.65
N VAL A 132 14.87 3.99 -2.82
CA VAL A 132 16.12 3.69 -3.53
C VAL A 132 17.32 3.95 -2.61
N LEU A 133 17.42 5.15 -2.02
CA LEU A 133 18.50 5.51 -1.12
C LEU A 133 18.64 4.54 0.06
N SER A 134 17.52 4.12 0.66
CA SER A 134 17.53 3.23 1.83
C SER A 134 17.95 1.81 1.52
N ILE A 135 17.76 1.35 0.28
CA ILE A 135 18.13 0.00 -0.17
C ILE A 135 19.55 -0.03 -0.70
N THR A 136 19.93 0.96 -1.52
CA THR A 136 21.21 0.95 -2.24
C THR A 136 22.30 1.74 -1.55
N GLY A 137 21.95 2.65 -0.64
CA GLY A 137 22.89 3.60 -0.03
C GLY A 137 23.30 4.76 -0.94
N PHE A 138 22.82 4.81 -2.19
CA PHE A 138 23.17 5.84 -3.16
C PHE A 138 22.04 6.84 -3.37
N SER A 139 22.38 8.13 -3.37
CA SER A 139 21.42 9.21 -3.65
C SER A 139 21.27 9.50 -5.14
N ASP A 140 22.28 9.18 -5.96
CA ASP A 140 22.23 9.41 -7.40
C ASP A 140 21.67 8.18 -8.13
N ILE A 141 20.38 8.27 -8.45
CA ILE A 141 19.62 7.21 -9.13
C ILE A 141 20.16 6.91 -10.54
N ARG A 142 20.95 7.82 -11.14
CA ARG A 142 21.42 7.71 -12.53
C ARG A 142 22.81 7.11 -12.68
N ARG A 143 23.57 6.98 -11.59
CA ARG A 143 24.99 6.56 -11.66
C ARG A 143 25.19 5.06 -11.53
N ASP A 144 24.29 4.38 -10.85
CA ASP A 144 24.47 2.99 -10.45
C ASP A 144 23.37 2.09 -11.02
N ARG A 145 23.76 0.89 -11.50
CA ARG A 145 22.84 -0.04 -12.15
C ARG A 145 21.76 -0.53 -11.19
N VAL A 146 22.10 -0.83 -9.93
CA VAL A 146 21.13 -1.27 -8.91
C VAL A 146 20.07 -0.18 -8.72
N CYS A 147 20.49 1.07 -8.66
CA CYS A 147 19.58 2.21 -8.54
C CYS A 147 18.64 2.35 -9.75
N LEU A 148 19.16 2.14 -10.97
CA LEU A 148 18.36 2.17 -12.19
C LEU A 148 17.33 1.03 -12.22
N SER A 149 17.73 -0.19 -11.85
CA SER A 149 16.82 -1.36 -11.80
C SER A 149 15.68 -1.12 -10.80
N TRP A 150 15.99 -0.66 -9.58
CA TRP A 150 14.97 -0.28 -8.60
C TRP A 150 14.07 0.85 -9.09
N ASN A 151 14.65 1.87 -9.73
CA ASN A 151 13.88 2.99 -10.24
C ASN A 151 12.89 2.56 -11.34
N ARG A 152 13.28 1.62 -12.23
CA ARG A 152 12.36 1.04 -13.22
C ARG A 152 11.18 0.34 -12.55
N LEU A 153 11.45 -0.55 -11.58
CA LEU A 153 10.42 -1.27 -10.84
C LEU A 153 9.48 -0.33 -10.07
N LEU A 154 10.03 0.65 -9.36
CA LEU A 154 9.25 1.63 -8.59
C LEU A 154 8.40 2.51 -9.50
N MET A 155 8.94 2.99 -10.62
CA MET A 155 8.19 3.82 -11.57
C MET A 155 7.02 3.07 -12.19
N PHE A 156 7.21 1.80 -12.54
CA PHE A 156 6.13 0.92 -12.99
C PHE A 156 5.07 0.74 -11.90
N THR A 157 5.49 0.38 -10.68
CA THR A 157 4.61 0.19 -9.52
C THR A 157 3.77 1.44 -9.22
N ILE A 158 4.40 2.61 -9.18
CA ILE A 158 3.73 3.89 -8.94
C ILE A 158 2.72 4.19 -10.06
N ALA A 159 3.06 3.90 -11.31
CA ALA A 159 2.16 4.16 -12.43
C ALA A 159 0.90 3.29 -12.38
N GLU A 160 1.05 1.98 -12.15
CA GLU A 160 -0.07 1.05 -12.00
C GLU A 160 -0.96 1.41 -10.82
N MET A 161 -0.34 1.65 -9.67
CA MET A 161 -1.05 2.01 -8.45
C MET A 161 -1.79 3.34 -8.62
N LYS A 162 -1.17 4.35 -9.23
CA LYS A 162 -1.81 5.65 -9.51
C LYS A 162 -3.01 5.52 -10.43
N HIS A 163 -2.87 4.74 -11.50
CA HIS A 163 -3.97 4.52 -12.43
C HIS A 163 -5.16 3.86 -11.72
N ALA A 164 -4.90 2.77 -10.99
CA ALA A 164 -5.94 2.05 -10.24
C ALA A 164 -6.57 2.92 -9.13
N PHE A 165 -5.76 3.74 -8.45
CA PHE A 165 -6.23 4.72 -7.48
C PHE A 165 -7.20 5.72 -8.12
N ASN A 166 -6.80 6.37 -9.22
CA ASN A 166 -7.62 7.37 -9.90
C ASN A 166 -8.92 6.78 -10.47
N GLU A 167 -8.89 5.53 -10.92
CA GLU A 167 -10.09 4.79 -11.31
C GLU A 167 -11.06 4.62 -10.13
N GLY A 168 -10.54 4.19 -8.97
CA GLY A 168 -11.34 4.09 -7.74
C GLY A 168 -11.89 5.44 -7.25
N VAL A 169 -11.12 6.53 -7.36
CA VAL A 169 -11.62 7.88 -7.07
C VAL A 169 -12.77 8.25 -8.00
N ARG A 170 -12.61 8.08 -9.32
CA ARG A 170 -13.67 8.38 -10.31
C ARG A 170 -14.96 7.62 -10.05
N ARG A 171 -14.87 6.33 -9.69
CA ARG A 171 -16.04 5.48 -9.37
C ARG A 171 -16.80 6.00 -8.15
N ARG A 172 -16.12 6.48 -7.11
CA ARG A 172 -16.77 7.04 -5.91
C ARG A 172 -17.42 8.39 -6.15
N SER A 173 -16.83 9.21 -7.02
CA SER A 173 -17.30 10.56 -7.34
C SER A 173 -18.45 10.60 -8.36
N SER A 174 -18.77 9.48 -9.02
CA SER A 174 -19.86 9.39 -10.01
C SER A 174 -21.12 8.72 -9.41
N PRO A 175 -22.25 9.44 -9.28
CA PRO A 175 -23.52 8.85 -8.84
C PRO A 175 -24.05 7.75 -9.77
N PHE A 176 -23.79 7.86 -11.07
CA PHE A 176 -24.32 6.94 -12.10
C PHE A 176 -23.64 5.57 -12.12
N LEU A 177 -22.43 5.43 -11.56
CA LEU A 177 -21.72 4.15 -11.48
C LEU A 177 -22.06 3.34 -10.22
N ARG A 178 -22.84 3.90 -9.28
CA ARG A 178 -23.32 3.18 -8.10
C ARG A 178 -24.47 2.21 -8.40
N SER A 179 -25.24 2.43 -9.46
CA SER A 179 -26.44 1.63 -9.76
C SER A 179 -26.17 0.28 -10.43
N ASN A 180 -24.97 0.03 -10.96
CA ASN A 180 -24.65 -1.24 -11.63
C ASN A 180 -23.92 -2.25 -10.73
N THR A 181 -23.65 -1.93 -9.46
CA THR A 181 -22.86 -2.79 -8.56
C THR A 181 -23.71 -3.68 -7.65
N TYR A 182 -24.99 -3.35 -7.44
CA TYR A 182 -25.90 -4.18 -6.64
C TYR A 182 -26.24 -5.55 -7.26
N HIS A 183 -25.95 -5.77 -8.55
CA HIS A 183 -26.19 -7.06 -9.20
C HIS A 183 -24.96 -7.96 -9.34
N PHE A 184 -23.75 -7.49 -9.01
CA PHE A 184 -22.53 -8.32 -9.11
C PHE A 184 -21.96 -8.75 -7.75
N GLU A 185 -22.26 -8.03 -6.66
CA GLU A 185 -21.79 -8.40 -5.32
C GLU A 185 -22.61 -9.53 -4.67
N GLU A 186 -23.84 -9.81 -5.13
CA GLU A 186 -24.64 -10.95 -4.62
C GLU A 186 -24.13 -12.33 -5.05
N THR A 187 -23.30 -12.43 -6.09
CA THR A 187 -22.85 -13.74 -6.61
C THR A 187 -21.55 -14.24 -5.96
N ILE A 188 -20.86 -13.42 -5.16
CA ILE A 188 -19.55 -13.76 -4.58
C ILE A 188 -19.56 -13.78 -3.04
N HIS A 189 -20.58 -13.24 -2.37
CA HIS A 189 -20.63 -13.18 -0.89
C HIS A 189 -21.75 -14.04 -0.30
N GLY A 190 -21.73 -15.32 -0.64
CA GLY A 190 -22.40 -16.37 0.13
C GLY A 190 -21.63 -16.74 1.40
N HIS A 191 -21.31 -15.77 2.26
CA HIS A 191 -21.02 -16.00 3.68
C HIS A 191 -21.18 -14.68 4.46
N SER A 192 -22.37 -14.56 5.01
CA SER A 192 -22.82 -13.49 5.89
C SER A 192 -21.99 -13.42 7.18
N PHE A 193 -21.39 -12.26 7.44
CA PHE A 193 -21.13 -11.81 8.81
C PHE A 193 -21.86 -10.48 9.03
N ILE A 194 -23.09 -10.62 9.51
CA ILE A 194 -23.90 -9.54 10.07
C ILE A 194 -23.19 -9.02 11.33
N CYS A 195 -22.80 -7.75 11.33
CA CYS A 195 -22.65 -6.98 12.57
C CYS A 195 -24.01 -6.33 12.87
N PRO A 196 -24.69 -6.67 13.99
CA PRO A 196 -25.88 -5.93 14.38
C PRO A 196 -25.48 -4.58 14.97
N SER A 197 -26.03 -3.53 14.37
CA SER A 197 -26.09 -2.19 14.92
C SER A 197 -26.93 -2.14 16.20
N ALA A 198 -26.42 -1.35 17.14
CA ALA A 198 -27.01 -0.74 18.34
C ALA A 198 -28.54 -0.80 18.56
N SER A 199 -28.91 -1.05 19.83
CA SER A 199 -29.83 -0.27 20.73
C SER A 199 -30.49 -1.22 21.76
N PRO A 200 -31.18 -0.78 22.85
CA PRO A 200 -31.27 0.52 23.52
C PRO A 200 -31.02 0.45 25.06
N THR A 201 -30.99 1.62 25.72
CA THR A 201 -31.09 1.82 27.18
C THR A 201 -32.33 1.16 27.81
N PRO A 202 -32.25 0.60 29.03
CA PRO A 202 -33.42 0.26 29.82
C PRO A 202 -33.80 1.41 30.76
N GLN A 203 -35.01 1.94 30.57
CA GLN A 203 -35.85 2.49 31.63
C GLN A 203 -36.30 1.33 32.53
N MET A 204 -36.19 1.47 33.85
CA MET A 204 -37.07 0.76 34.79
C MET A 204 -37.55 1.76 35.84
N ASP A 205 -38.86 1.99 35.80
CA ASP A 205 -39.63 2.65 36.85
C ASP A 205 -39.78 1.74 38.07
N ASN A 206 -39.97 2.41 39.20
CA ASN A 206 -40.20 1.89 40.54
C ASN A 206 -41.36 0.89 40.63
N VAL A 207 -41.19 -0.17 41.44
CA VAL A 207 -42.27 -0.73 42.27
C VAL A 207 -41.69 -1.15 43.63
N GLU A 208 -42.38 -0.70 44.67
CA GLU A 208 -42.21 -0.88 46.10
C GLU A 208 -42.10 -2.35 46.56
N ARG A 209 -41.32 -2.59 47.63
CA ARG A 209 -41.71 -3.55 48.68
C ARG A 209 -41.30 -3.07 50.07
N ASN A 210 -42.31 -3.11 50.92
CA ASN A 210 -42.39 -2.79 52.34
C ASN A 210 -41.66 -3.80 53.25
N ASP A 211 -41.36 -3.32 54.46
CA ASP A 211 -41.35 -3.96 55.77
C ASP A 211 -40.37 -5.13 56.07
N GLN A 212 -39.29 -4.84 56.80
CA GLN A 212 -39.14 -5.13 58.25
C GLN A 212 -37.82 -4.57 58.80
#